data_AF-A0A8J3CQI9-F1
#
_entry.id   AF-A0A8J3CQI9-F1
#
_cell.length_a   1.000
_cell.length_b   1.000
_cell.length_c   1.000
_cell.angle_alpha   90.00
_cell.angle_beta   90.00
_cell.angle_gamma   90.00
#
_symmetry.space_group_name_H-M   'P 1'
#
loop_
_entity.id
_entity.type
_entity.pdbx_description
1 polymer ?
#
loop_
_entity_poly.entity_id
_entity_poly.type
_entity_poly.pdbx_seq_one_letter_code
_entity_poly.pdbx_strand_id
1 'polypeptide(L)'
;METMLIEVRAGGFHGRVRDGTLAGVSQFYDELNILYKTLSGTATLSSYDGFRLMLEARRGQIHIHVVVLDGSTKQSKLSFDYSIDQSFMPLIIKGIKREFLQG
;
A
#
# COMPACT_ATOMS: atom_id res chain seq x y z
N MET A 1 -15.38 -12.05 13.86
CA MET A 1 -14.68 -11.74 12.58
C MET A 1 -13.25 -12.19 12.78
N GLU A 2 -12.82 -13.23 12.07
CA GLU A 2 -11.44 -13.70 12.14
C GLU A 2 -10.52 -12.66 11.50
N THR A 3 -9.50 -12.26 12.24
CA THR A 3 -8.49 -11.31 11.76
C THR A 3 -7.40 -12.12 11.08
N MET A 4 -7.27 -12.04 9.75
CA MET A 4 -6.11 -12.62 9.07
C MET A 4 -4.83 -11.86 9.44
N LEU A 5 -3.70 -12.56 9.38
CA LEU A 5 -2.40 -12.01 9.71
C LEU A 5 -1.58 -11.98 8.41
N ILE A 6 -1.36 -10.79 7.85
CA ILE A 6 -0.57 -10.62 6.64
C ILE A 6 0.91 -10.55 7.04
N GLU A 7 1.71 -11.51 6.57
CA GLU A 7 3.14 -11.49 6.76
C GLU A 7 3.82 -10.65 5.67
N VAL A 8 4.50 -9.57 6.07
CA VAL A 8 5.25 -8.70 5.16
C VAL A 8 6.72 -9.09 5.23
N ARG A 9 7.30 -9.41 4.07
CA ARG A 9 8.74 -9.65 3.91
C ARG A 9 9.29 -8.75 2.82
N ALA A 10 10.17 -7.82 3.19
CA ALA A 10 10.84 -6.91 2.27
C ALA A 10 12.33 -6.80 2.65
N GLY A 11 13.20 -7.52 1.93
CA GLY A 11 14.62 -7.59 2.26
C GLY A 11 14.87 -8.15 3.66
N GLY A 12 15.61 -7.42 4.50
CA GLY A 12 15.88 -7.78 5.90
C GLY A 12 14.72 -7.50 6.88
N PHE A 13 13.62 -6.92 6.41
CA PHE A 13 12.46 -6.61 7.25
C PHE A 13 11.41 -7.71 7.17
N HIS A 14 11.02 -8.22 8.34
CA HIS A 14 9.93 -9.18 8.51
C HIS A 14 8.89 -8.63 9.51
N GLY A 15 7.61 -8.70 9.19
CA GLY A 15 6.54 -8.18 10.05
C GLY A 15 5.21 -8.88 9.82
N ARG A 16 4.30 -8.73 10.78
CA ARG A 16 2.93 -9.27 10.70
C ARG A 16 1.96 -8.11 10.89
N VAL A 17 1.09 -7.87 9.92
CA VAL A 17 0.04 -6.84 9.97
C VAL A 17 -1.29 -7.55 10.17
N ARG A 18 -2.11 -7.10 11.13
CA ARG A 18 -3.46 -7.63 11.28
C ARG A 18 -4.35 -7.04 10.19
N ASP A 19 -5.21 -7.89 9.67
CA ASP A 19 -6.16 -7.66 8.59
C ASP A 19 -7.28 -6.67 8.96
N GLY A 20 -6.90 -5.40 9.11
CA GLY A 20 -7.81 -4.25 9.04
C GLY A 20 -7.74 -3.53 7.68
N THR A 21 -6.81 -3.93 6.81
CA THR A 21 -6.56 -3.30 5.50
C THR A 21 -7.58 -3.68 4.45
N LEU A 22 -8.19 -4.89 4.49
CA LEU A 22 -9.12 -5.35 3.45
C LEU A 22 -10.29 -4.38 3.20
N ALA A 23 -10.78 -3.68 4.23
CA ALA A 23 -11.84 -2.69 4.07
C ALA A 23 -11.46 -1.54 3.12
N GLY A 24 -10.17 -1.22 2.98
CA GLY A 24 -9.67 -0.15 2.11
C GLY A 24 -9.07 -0.64 0.80
N VAL A 25 -8.82 -1.94 0.61
CA VAL A 25 -8.10 -2.44 -0.59
C VAL A 25 -8.89 -2.21 -1.87
N SER A 26 -10.21 -2.40 -1.86
CA SER A 26 -11.03 -2.14 -3.05
C SER A 26 -10.99 -0.67 -3.45
N GLN A 27 -11.17 0.24 -2.48
CA GLN A 27 -11.07 1.67 -2.73
C GLN A 27 -9.67 2.06 -3.22
N PHE A 28 -8.63 1.54 -2.57
CA PHE A 28 -7.25 1.77 -2.97
C PHE A 28 -6.98 1.28 -4.39
N TYR A 29 -7.50 0.11 -4.77
CA TYR A 29 -7.41 -0.41 -6.13
C TYR A 29 -8.07 0.53 -7.15
N ASP A 30 -9.24 1.07 -6.84
CA ASP A 30 -9.92 2.04 -7.71
C ASP A 30 -9.13 3.35 -7.81
N GLU A 31 -8.57 3.83 -6.70
CA GLU A 31 -7.68 5.00 -6.66
C GLU A 31 -6.42 4.79 -7.52
N LEU A 32 -5.79 3.61 -7.47
CA LEU A 32 -4.64 3.29 -8.33
C LEU A 32 -5.01 3.31 -9.82
N ASN A 33 -6.21 2.84 -10.17
CA ASN A 33 -6.70 2.90 -11.55
C ASN A 33 -6.94 4.34 -12.01
N ILE A 34 -7.47 5.19 -11.14
CA ILE A 34 -7.62 6.63 -11.43
C ILE A 34 -6.23 7.25 -11.62
N LEU A 35 -5.33 7.02 -10.67
CA LEU A 35 -3.98 7.55 -10.64
C LEU A 35 -3.19 7.18 -11.90
N TYR A 36 -3.34 5.94 -12.40
CA TYR A 36 -2.81 5.51 -13.70
C TYR A 36 -3.41 6.24 -14.89
N LYS A 37 -4.73 6.47 -14.91
CA LYS A 37 -5.42 7.15 -16.02
C LYS A 37 -5.13 8.64 -16.10
N THR A 38 -5.00 9.30 -14.95
CA THR A 38 -4.87 10.75 -14.85
C THR A 38 -3.43 11.23 -14.85
N LEU A 39 -2.46 10.33 -14.57
CA LEU A 39 -1.05 10.67 -14.35
C LEU A 39 -0.83 11.68 -13.20
N SER A 40 -1.84 11.84 -12.35
CA SER A 40 -1.87 12.80 -11.26
C SER A 40 -2.85 12.41 -10.16
N GLY A 41 -2.52 12.71 -8.91
CA GLY A 41 -3.40 12.49 -7.76
C GLY A 41 -2.76 11.60 -6.71
N THR A 42 -3.56 11.14 -5.76
CA THR A 42 -3.08 10.36 -4.62
C THR A 42 -3.95 9.14 -4.37
N ALA A 43 -3.33 8.00 -4.07
CA ALA A 43 -3.99 6.81 -3.58
C ALA A 43 -3.46 6.48 -2.18
N THR A 44 -4.33 6.13 -1.23
CA THR A 44 -3.91 5.84 0.15
C THR A 44 -4.53 4.54 0.65
N LEU A 45 -3.68 3.68 1.21
CA LEU A 45 -4.09 2.50 1.96
C LEU A 45 -3.58 2.65 3.39
N SER A 46 -4.46 2.53 4.38
CA SER A 46 -4.09 2.60 5.79
C SER A 46 -4.73 1.49 6.59
N SER A 47 -4.14 1.17 7.74
CA SER A 47 -4.70 0.28 8.74
C SER A 47 -4.80 0.96 10.10
N TYR A 48 -5.69 0.45 10.96
CA TYR A 48 -5.82 0.91 12.34
C TYR A 48 -4.54 0.66 13.17
N ASP A 49 -3.76 -0.34 12.78
CA ASP A 49 -2.53 -0.75 13.48
C ASP A 49 -1.29 0.04 13.04
N GLY A 50 -1.49 1.23 12.43
CA GLY A 50 -0.39 2.16 12.17
C GLY A 50 0.39 1.88 10.88
N PHE A 51 -0.21 1.16 9.93
CA PHE A 51 0.28 1.10 8.55
C PHE A 51 -0.34 2.23 7.72
N ARG A 52 0.48 2.88 6.89
CA ARG A 52 0.04 3.80 5.83
C ARG A 52 0.93 3.65 4.60
N LEU A 53 0.31 3.39 3.47
CA LEU A 53 0.90 3.44 2.14
C LEU A 53 0.22 4.55 1.36
N MET A 54 1.00 5.49 0.85
CA MET A 54 0.51 6.60 0.03
C MET A 54 1.28 6.62 -1.28
N LEU A 55 0.56 6.70 -2.39
CA LEU A 55 1.12 6.87 -3.73
C LEU A 55 0.67 8.24 -4.23
N GLU A 56 1.62 9.04 -4.72
CA GLU A 56 1.37 10.32 -5.36
C GLU A 56 1.86 10.27 -6.81
N ALA A 57 0.97 10.46 -7.77
CA ALA A 57 1.33 10.61 -9.17
C ALA A 57 1.64 12.07 -9.50
N ARG A 58 2.77 12.28 -10.16
CA ARG A 58 3.11 13.56 -10.78
C ARG A 58 3.98 13.34 -12.01
N ARG A 59 3.52 13.83 -13.17
CA ARG A 59 4.30 13.88 -14.43
C ARG A 59 4.85 12.50 -14.85
N GLY A 60 4.07 11.43 -14.72
CA GLY A 60 4.52 10.08 -15.11
C GLY A 60 5.41 9.38 -14.07
N GLN A 61 5.64 9.99 -12.91
CA GLN A 61 6.29 9.34 -11.77
C GLN A 61 5.28 9.09 -10.67
N ILE A 62 5.46 7.99 -9.94
CA ILE A 62 4.73 7.70 -8.72
C ILE A 62 5.71 7.77 -7.56
N HIS A 63 5.48 8.71 -6.65
CA HIS A 63 6.16 8.77 -5.37
C HIS A 63 5.40 7.90 -4.38
N ILE A 64 6.11 6.99 -3.72
CA ILE A 64 5.55 6.01 -2.81
C ILE A 64 6.12 6.29 -1.43
N HIS A 65 5.22 6.60 -0.50
CA HIS A 65 5.54 6.81 0.91
C HIS A 65 4.91 5.69 1.73
N VAL A 66 5.75 4.95 2.47
CA VAL A 66 5.30 3.90 3.38
C VAL A 66 5.67 4.28 4.80
N VAL A 67 4.70 4.13 5.70
CA VAL A 67 4.88 4.27 7.14
C VAL A 67 4.32 3.04 7.83
N VAL A 68 5.12 2.46 8.72
CA VAL A 68 4.70 1.38 9.61
C VAL A 68 5.07 1.78 11.03
N LEU A 69 4.10 1.72 11.94
CA LEU A 69 4.30 1.92 13.37
C LEU A 69 4.26 0.55 14.08
N ASP A 70 5.07 0.38 15.11
CA ASP A 70 4.95 -0.77 16.01
C ASP A 70 3.59 -0.74 16.74
N GLY A 71 2.78 -1.78 16.56
CA GLY A 71 1.42 -1.85 17.08
C GLY A 71 1.31 -1.93 18.59
N SER A 72 2.38 -2.30 19.32
CA SER A 72 2.33 -2.46 20.78
C SER A 72 2.75 -1.20 21.54
N THR A 73 3.78 -0.51 21.06
CA THR A 73 4.34 0.67 21.74
C THR A 73 4.19 1.96 20.96
N LYS A 74 3.98 1.89 19.63
CA LYS A 74 4.10 3.01 18.68
C LYS A 74 5.39 3.82 18.82
N GLN A 75 6.41 3.28 19.49
CA GLN A 75 7.69 3.97 19.71
C GLN A 75 8.64 3.81 18.53
N SER A 76 8.47 2.71 17.77
CA SER A 76 9.25 2.45 16.56
C SER A 76 8.45 2.80 15.31
N LYS A 77 9.06 3.60 14.43
CA LYS A 77 8.53 3.97 13.12
C LYS A 77 9.52 3.51 12.05
N LEU A 78 9.04 2.72 11.11
CA LEU A 78 9.72 2.49 9.84
C LEU A 78 9.06 3.38 8.78
N SER A 79 9.86 4.18 8.08
CA SER A 79 9.39 4.92 6.91
C SER A 79 10.40 4.83 5.79
N PHE A 80 9.89 4.65 4.58
CA PHE A 80 10.71 4.69 3.39
C PHE A 80 9.93 5.34 2.24
N ASP A 81 10.71 6.01 1.41
CA ASP A 81 10.28 6.79 0.28
C ASP A 81 11.03 6.29 -0.95
N TYR A 82 10.29 6.01 -2.01
CA TYR A 82 10.88 5.67 -3.30
C TYR A 82 9.97 6.11 -4.44
N SER A 83 10.53 6.18 -5.63
CA SER A 83 9.82 6.56 -6.83
C SER A 83 9.88 5.46 -7.86
N ILE A 84 8.79 5.29 -8.59
CA ILE A 84 8.73 4.41 -9.76
C ILE A 84 8.19 5.18 -10.96
N ASP A 85 8.54 4.68 -12.14
CA ASP A 85 7.91 5.13 -13.37
C ASP A 85 6.47 4.60 -13.46
N GLN A 86 5.55 5.45 -13.92
CA GLN A 86 4.14 5.12 -13.99
C GLN A 86 3.83 3.99 -14.99
N SER A 87 4.73 3.70 -15.93
CA SER A 87 4.64 2.52 -16.81
C SER A 87 4.60 1.19 -16.07
N PHE A 88 5.05 1.13 -14.81
CA PHE A 88 4.95 -0.07 -13.97
C PHE A 88 3.58 -0.25 -13.29
N MET A 89 2.73 0.79 -13.27
CA MET A 89 1.43 0.75 -12.59
C MET A 89 0.49 -0.36 -13.05
N PRO A 90 0.36 -0.68 -14.35
CA PRO A 90 -0.50 -1.78 -14.79
C PRO A 90 -0.12 -3.13 -14.16
N LEU A 91 1.19 -3.41 -14.01
CA LEU A 91 1.66 -4.65 -13.39
C LEU A 91 1.35 -4.67 -11.89
N ILE A 92 1.51 -3.55 -11.20
CA ILE A 92 1.20 -3.40 -9.77
C ILE A 92 -0.31 -3.57 -9.53
N ILE A 93 -1.15 -2.88 -10.30
CA ILE A 93 -2.62 -2.98 -10.22
C ILE A 93 -3.07 -4.42 -10.46
N LYS A 94 -2.51 -5.09 -11.46
CA LYS A 94 -2.81 -6.51 -11.74
C LYS A 94 -2.39 -7.42 -10.58
N GLY A 95 -1.22 -7.16 -9.99
CA GLY A 95 -0.73 -7.88 -8.80
C GLY A 95 -1.70 -7.73 -7.63
N ILE A 96 -2.07 -6.50 -7.27
CA ILE A 96 -2.99 -6.22 -6.16
C ILE A 96 -4.35 -6.90 -6.38
N LYS A 97 -4.92 -6.80 -7.59
CA LYS A 97 -6.18 -7.48 -7.92
C LYS A 97 -6.12 -8.98 -7.67
N ARG A 98 -5.04 -9.62 -8.13
CA ARG A 98 -4.85 -11.07 -8.00
C ARG A 98 -4.71 -11.49 -6.55
N GLU A 99 -3.84 -10.81 -5.78
CA GLU A 99 -3.49 -11.23 -4.42
C GLU A 99 -4.60 -10.92 -3.39
N PHE A 100 -5.38 -9.86 -3.59
CA PHE A 100 -6.29 -9.36 -2.54
C PHE A 100 -7.77 -9.28 -2.92
N LEU A 101 -8.12 -9.31 -4.21
CA LEU A 101 -9.51 -9.14 -4.66
C LEU A 101 -10.08 -10.38 -5.38
N GLN A 102 -9.22 -11.34 -5.76
CA GLN A 102 -9.60 -12.57 -6.48
C GLN A 102 -9.17 -13.85 -5.75
N GLY A 103 -8.51 -13.71 -4.59
CA GLY A 103 -8.07 -14.82 -3.73
C GLY A 103 -9.10 -15.15 -2.67
#